data_AF-A0A928RQP5-F1
#
_entry.id   AF-A0A928RQP5-F1
#
_cell.length_a   1.000
_cell.length_b   1.000
_cell.length_c   1.000
_cell.angle_alpha   90.00
_cell.angle_beta   90.00
_cell.angle_gamma   90.00
#
_symmetry.space_group_name_H-M   'P 1'
#
loop_
_entity.id
_entity.type
_entity.pdbx_description
1 polymer ?
#
loop_
_entity_poly.entity_id
_entity_poly.type
_entity_poly.pdbx_seq_one_letter_code
_entity_poly.pdbx_strand_id
1 'polypeptide(L)'
;MKNGSVKKIDFSRKRIANLADKYYNEGNYVSALRLAYRELNEFGGDPDVFARISDIYEAMGLQGSALNAWFRYLDVAEEGDLPDIYEGLAANFLALGNESASAYYYNKLIDADDSLPEETKLDIAEAFSHSKRDKFRFVYPPRLADYSKEVNIGSKALKMGDCRRAIFEFSKVEKGSKEYAGAKEMQAVAHLLAGETSEAEKVCLDLLSEDSESVRAKATLAAVYLEQGRKEESRQIALELSKKEYVDSDDLYKVATVCCENDLHEEAYQRFVQLDNKMPYDGRMLYFKGVAAYKCGRIFEAEQALDKLCTVYPDAEVAKYYLRALREYNGRQADLEEVQPPEFTYFYHLPQAERESRCEALLKIKSCPKDEAQIFGLLALHDGYFHWCFDEMDGGDHDLQYLALVTAEHVHADEFIQEVLLDFEIADVLKVETLRLLLERNEDMDVGLVLCGIYRKVPLYRIKIGRKRRKRFIESYAKVASKFVAISDRHAEKLAEAAECLYAALEKNGSLDLVENTDDCACAIFLAAGLKELGNDIARIASAFDANLPKVQVLLSTFVYEKHAKDVAKKEGEEKDEIDRL
;
A
#
# COMPACT_ATOMS: atom_id res chain seq x y z
N MET A 1 53.06 -17.54 28.58
CA MET A 1 51.90 -16.66 28.29
C MET A 1 51.53 -16.88 26.83
N LYS A 2 50.45 -17.61 26.54
CA LYS A 2 49.95 -17.80 25.17
C LYS A 2 49.10 -16.59 24.82
N ASN A 3 49.55 -15.82 23.83
CA ASN A 3 48.80 -14.73 23.22
C ASN A 3 47.46 -15.28 22.70
N GLY A 4 46.35 -14.91 23.33
CA GLY A 4 45.03 -15.15 22.80
C GLY A 4 44.87 -14.36 21.50
N SER A 5 44.79 -15.05 20.37
CA SER A 5 44.47 -14.43 19.09
C SER A 5 43.06 -13.86 19.17
N VAL A 6 42.94 -12.55 19.35
CA VAL A 6 41.67 -11.83 19.18
C VAL A 6 41.26 -12.01 17.72
N LYS A 7 40.32 -12.92 17.46
CA LYS A 7 39.73 -13.06 16.12
C LYS A 7 38.92 -11.79 15.88
N LYS A 8 39.43 -10.87 15.07
CA LYS A 8 38.61 -9.80 14.51
C LYS A 8 37.49 -10.46 13.72
N ILE A 9 36.25 -10.23 14.14
CA ILE A 9 35.08 -10.64 13.37
C ILE A 9 35.07 -9.74 12.14
N ASP A 10 35.14 -10.36 10.97
CA ASP A 10 35.04 -9.66 9.71
C ASP A 10 33.55 -9.35 9.46
N PHE A 11 33.24 -8.09 9.25
CA PHE A 11 31.90 -7.60 8.88
C PHE A 11 31.88 -7.09 7.43
N SER A 12 32.75 -7.63 6.58
CA SER A 12 32.73 -7.33 5.15
C SER A 12 31.39 -7.68 4.51
N ARG A 13 30.94 -6.85 3.56
CA ARG A 13 29.71 -7.03 2.78
C ARG A 13 29.57 -8.46 2.25
N LYS A 14 30.61 -8.96 1.59
CA LYS A 14 30.67 -10.33 1.05
C LYS A 14 30.42 -11.42 2.10
N ARG A 15 30.92 -11.23 3.32
CA ARG A 15 30.72 -12.22 4.39
C ARG A 15 29.28 -12.19 4.92
N ILE A 16 28.67 -11.01 5.02
CA ILE A 16 27.26 -10.86 5.43
C ILE A 16 26.36 -11.52 4.39
N ALA A 17 26.56 -11.23 3.10
CA ALA A 17 25.84 -11.85 2.00
C ALA A 17 25.96 -13.39 2.02
N ASN A 18 27.18 -13.93 2.08
CA ASN A 18 27.40 -15.38 2.14
C ASN A 18 26.74 -16.04 3.37
N LEU A 19 26.64 -15.33 4.49
CA LEU A 19 25.96 -15.83 5.69
C LEU A 19 24.44 -15.80 5.51
N ALA A 20 23.90 -14.76 4.86
CA ALA A 20 22.48 -14.69 4.52
C ALA A 20 22.11 -15.87 3.60
N ASP A 21 22.87 -16.11 2.54
CA ASP A 21 22.66 -17.22 1.61
C ASP A 21 22.76 -18.58 2.32
N LYS A 22 23.69 -18.71 3.26
CA LYS A 22 23.81 -19.93 4.06
C LYS A 22 22.55 -20.17 4.89
N TYR A 23 22.03 -19.16 5.59
CA TYR A 23 20.81 -19.32 6.38
C TYR A 23 19.57 -19.53 5.51
N TYR A 24 19.53 -18.93 4.33
CA TYR A 24 18.49 -19.17 3.33
C TYR A 24 18.47 -20.65 2.92
N ASN A 25 19.62 -21.20 2.56
CA ASN A 25 19.76 -22.62 2.18
C ASN A 25 19.45 -23.59 3.35
N GLU A 26 19.62 -23.16 4.60
CA GLU A 26 19.24 -23.92 5.80
C GLU A 26 17.74 -23.83 6.13
N GLY A 27 16.96 -23.02 5.39
CA GLY A 27 15.55 -22.76 5.65
C GLY A 27 15.30 -21.80 6.82
N ASN A 28 16.34 -21.13 7.34
CA ASN A 28 16.23 -20.14 8.42
C ASN A 28 16.06 -18.73 7.83
N TYR A 29 14.90 -18.49 7.24
CA TYR A 29 14.60 -17.27 6.50
C TYR A 29 14.65 -16.01 7.36
N VAL A 30 14.22 -16.06 8.62
CA VAL A 30 14.27 -14.90 9.54
C VAL A 30 15.71 -14.43 9.78
N SER A 31 16.65 -15.36 9.94
CA SER A 31 18.06 -15.02 10.12
C SER A 31 18.72 -14.54 8.84
N ALA A 32 18.34 -15.12 7.69
CA ALA A 32 18.77 -14.66 6.38
C ALA A 32 18.30 -13.21 6.13
N LEU A 33 17.02 -12.93 6.39
CA LEU A 33 16.40 -11.61 6.21
C LEU A 33 17.07 -10.56 7.11
N ARG A 34 17.35 -10.90 8.37
CA ARG A 34 18.09 -10.03 9.29
C ARG A 34 19.45 -9.62 8.74
N LEU A 35 20.18 -10.54 8.12
CA LEU A 35 21.48 -10.25 7.53
C LEU A 35 21.35 -9.46 6.23
N ALA A 36 20.34 -9.74 5.42
CA ALA A 36 20.07 -8.98 4.19
C ALA A 36 19.71 -7.52 4.49
N TYR A 37 18.83 -7.25 5.47
CA TYR A 37 18.54 -5.88 5.91
C TYR A 37 19.73 -5.20 6.58
N ARG A 38 20.58 -5.95 7.28
CA ARG A 38 21.82 -5.40 7.80
C ARG A 38 22.75 -4.98 6.67
N GLU A 39 22.85 -5.78 5.60
CA GLU A 39 23.61 -5.42 4.41
C GLU A 39 23.07 -4.14 3.77
N LEU A 40 21.74 -4.07 3.59
CA LEU A 40 21.05 -2.90 3.06
C LEU A 40 21.37 -1.62 3.87
N ASN A 41 21.26 -1.70 5.19
CA ASN A 41 21.46 -0.55 6.07
C ASN A 41 22.94 -0.10 6.18
N GLU A 42 23.90 -1.04 6.12
CA GLU A 42 25.33 -0.72 6.24
C GLU A 42 25.99 -0.33 4.90
N PHE A 43 25.52 -0.89 3.78
CA PHE A 43 26.19 -0.77 2.47
C PHE A 43 25.30 -0.17 1.36
N GLY A 44 24.01 0.03 1.59
CA GLY A 44 23.06 0.62 0.64
C GLY A 44 22.29 -0.40 -0.21
N GLY A 45 21.31 0.11 -0.95
CA GLY A 45 20.44 -0.65 -1.86
C GLY A 45 21.09 -0.98 -3.18
N ASP A 46 21.76 -2.12 -3.24
CA ASP A 46 22.31 -2.71 -4.46
C ASP A 46 21.30 -3.73 -5.04
N PRO A 47 21.15 -3.83 -6.37
CA PRO A 47 20.51 -4.95 -7.08
C PRO A 47 20.55 -6.30 -6.36
N ASP A 48 21.76 -6.76 -6.01
CA ASP A 48 22.00 -8.04 -5.37
C ASP A 48 21.28 -8.20 -4.01
N VAL A 49 21.16 -7.12 -3.25
CA VAL A 49 20.53 -7.13 -1.92
C VAL A 49 19.01 -7.21 -2.06
N PHE A 50 18.44 -6.46 -3.01
CA PHE A 50 17.00 -6.51 -3.27
C PHE A 50 16.58 -7.86 -3.85
N ALA A 51 17.38 -8.47 -4.74
CA ALA A 51 17.16 -9.82 -5.22
C ALA A 51 17.09 -10.83 -4.05
N ARG A 52 18.11 -10.82 -3.16
CA ARG A 52 18.12 -11.70 -1.97
C ARG A 52 16.90 -11.49 -1.06
N ILE A 53 16.52 -10.23 -0.80
CA ILE A 53 15.35 -9.94 0.04
C ILE A 53 14.07 -10.47 -0.62
N SER A 54 13.94 -10.30 -1.94
CA SER A 54 12.79 -10.80 -2.71
C SER A 54 12.68 -12.32 -2.62
N ASP A 55 13.78 -13.05 -2.89
CA ASP A 55 13.84 -14.50 -2.79
C ASP A 55 13.51 -15.03 -1.39
N ILE A 56 13.97 -14.33 -0.35
CA ILE A 56 13.66 -14.68 1.04
C ILE A 56 12.16 -14.53 1.31
N TYR A 57 11.54 -13.43 0.86
CA TYR A 57 10.10 -13.24 1.05
C TYR A 57 9.25 -14.23 0.26
N GLU A 58 9.66 -14.59 -0.96
CA GLU A 58 9.02 -15.65 -1.74
C GLU A 58 9.08 -16.99 -1.03
N ALA A 59 10.26 -17.36 -0.51
CA ALA A 59 10.44 -18.59 0.26
C ALA A 59 9.64 -18.61 1.58
N MET A 60 9.37 -17.42 2.15
CA MET A 60 8.48 -17.24 3.29
C MET A 60 6.99 -17.28 2.90
N GLY A 61 6.66 -17.21 1.62
CA GLY A 61 5.28 -17.17 1.12
C GLY A 61 4.59 -15.82 1.33
N LEU A 62 5.35 -14.74 1.51
CA LEU A 62 4.86 -13.37 1.68
C LEU A 62 4.91 -12.61 0.35
N GLN A 63 3.95 -12.88 -0.54
CA GLN A 63 3.98 -12.34 -1.91
C GLN A 63 3.94 -10.81 -1.95
N GLY A 64 3.24 -10.17 -1.00
CA GLY A 64 3.20 -8.71 -0.95
C GLY A 64 4.59 -8.11 -0.68
N SER A 65 5.22 -8.51 0.43
CA SER A 65 6.57 -8.05 0.76
C SER A 65 7.60 -8.41 -0.33
N ALA A 66 7.44 -9.56 -1.01
CA ALA A 66 8.25 -9.92 -2.17
C ALA A 66 8.07 -8.96 -3.34
N LEU A 67 6.83 -8.62 -3.73
CA LEU A 67 6.55 -7.64 -4.79
C LEU A 67 7.18 -6.28 -4.48
N ASN A 68 7.09 -5.80 -3.23
CA ASN A 68 7.71 -4.55 -2.81
C ASN A 68 9.24 -4.58 -2.98
N ALA A 69 9.88 -5.71 -2.64
CA ALA A 69 11.32 -5.87 -2.86
C ALA A 69 11.68 -5.95 -4.35
N TRP A 70 10.89 -6.65 -5.17
CA TRP A 70 11.07 -6.71 -6.62
C TRP A 70 10.90 -5.34 -7.30
N PHE A 71 9.97 -4.51 -6.85
CA PHE A 71 9.83 -3.15 -7.37
C PHE A 71 11.01 -2.24 -7.03
N ARG A 72 11.56 -2.37 -5.81
CA ARG A 72 12.81 -1.69 -5.43
C ARG A 72 13.99 -2.19 -6.26
N TYR A 73 14.05 -3.48 -6.55
CA TYR A 73 15.06 -4.03 -7.46
C TYR A 73 14.89 -3.43 -8.87
N LEU A 74 13.69 -3.47 -9.44
CA LEU A 74 13.39 -2.95 -10.77
C LEU A 74 13.79 -1.48 -10.97
N ASP A 75 13.70 -0.67 -9.91
CA ASP A 75 14.02 0.75 -9.97
C ASP A 75 15.53 1.05 -10.11
N VAL A 76 16.38 0.13 -9.65
CA VAL A 76 17.84 0.25 -9.62
C VAL A 76 18.54 -0.69 -10.62
N ALA A 77 17.81 -1.68 -11.15
CA ALA A 77 18.32 -2.73 -12.01
C ALA A 77 18.90 -2.25 -13.36
N GLU A 78 19.86 -3.01 -13.88
CA GLU A 78 20.36 -2.88 -15.24
C GLU A 78 19.50 -3.70 -16.24
N GLU A 79 19.60 -3.42 -17.54
CA GLU A 79 18.79 -4.09 -18.57
C GLU A 79 18.93 -5.62 -18.57
N GLY A 80 20.09 -6.14 -18.17
CA GLY A 80 20.35 -7.58 -18.10
C GLY A 80 19.59 -8.32 -17.00
N ASP A 81 19.16 -7.61 -15.95
CA ASP A 81 18.47 -8.20 -14.79
C ASP A 81 16.94 -8.19 -14.96
N LEU A 82 16.43 -7.47 -15.97
CA LEU A 82 14.99 -7.29 -16.18
C LEU A 82 14.21 -8.61 -16.36
N PRO A 83 14.74 -9.64 -17.06
CA PRO A 83 14.04 -10.92 -17.17
C PRO A 83 13.71 -11.55 -15.82
N ASP A 84 14.72 -11.69 -14.94
CA ASP A 84 14.57 -12.31 -13.62
C ASP A 84 13.54 -11.54 -12.78
N ILE A 85 13.57 -10.20 -12.84
CA ILE A 85 12.65 -9.34 -12.11
C ILE A 85 11.21 -9.48 -12.63
N TYR A 86 11.02 -9.53 -13.96
CA TYR A 86 9.69 -9.68 -14.54
C TYR A 86 9.10 -11.06 -14.26
N GLU A 87 9.92 -12.11 -14.22
CA GLU A 87 9.49 -13.44 -13.80
C GLU A 87 9.02 -13.44 -12.34
N GLY A 88 9.83 -12.89 -11.41
CA GLY A 88 9.48 -12.77 -10.00
C GLY A 88 8.19 -11.98 -9.76
N LEU A 89 8.04 -10.81 -10.42
CA LEU A 89 6.81 -10.03 -10.36
C LEU A 89 5.59 -10.80 -10.89
N ALA A 90 5.73 -11.46 -12.04
CA ALA A 90 4.64 -12.19 -12.67
C ALA A 90 4.17 -13.40 -11.82
N ALA A 91 5.10 -14.14 -11.25
CA ALA A 91 4.84 -15.29 -10.38
C ALA A 91 4.13 -14.87 -9.09
N ASN A 92 4.59 -13.79 -8.42
CA ASN A 92 3.95 -13.28 -7.22
C ASN A 92 2.54 -12.74 -7.46
N PHE A 93 2.33 -11.99 -8.56
CA PHE A 93 0.97 -11.55 -8.92
C PHE A 93 0.03 -12.70 -9.23
N LEU A 94 0.53 -13.78 -9.84
CA LEU A 94 -0.26 -14.99 -10.09
C LEU A 94 -0.65 -15.67 -8.78
N ALA A 95 0.28 -15.77 -7.82
CA ALA A 95 0.02 -16.33 -6.50
C ALA A 95 -1.02 -15.51 -5.70
N LEU A 96 -1.05 -14.18 -5.87
CA LEU A 96 -2.11 -13.30 -5.34
C LEU A 96 -3.44 -13.40 -6.10
N GLY A 97 -3.50 -14.11 -7.22
CA GLY A 97 -4.68 -14.22 -8.09
C GLY A 97 -4.94 -12.99 -8.97
N ASN A 98 -3.96 -12.08 -9.10
CA ASN A 98 -4.03 -10.94 -10.01
C ASN A 98 -3.50 -11.33 -11.40
N GLU A 99 -4.32 -12.08 -12.14
CA GLU A 99 -3.99 -12.56 -13.49
C GLU A 99 -3.68 -11.41 -14.46
N SER A 100 -4.32 -10.25 -14.31
CA SER A 100 -4.08 -9.10 -15.20
C SER A 100 -2.68 -8.51 -15.07
N ALA A 101 -2.20 -8.31 -13.83
CA ALA A 101 -0.85 -7.81 -13.60
C ALA A 101 0.19 -8.87 -13.95
N SER A 102 -0.08 -10.14 -13.61
CA SER A 102 0.79 -11.26 -13.97
C SER A 102 0.98 -11.36 -15.49
N ALA A 103 -0.10 -11.32 -16.27
CA ALA A 103 -0.03 -11.32 -17.74
C ALA A 103 0.75 -10.12 -18.30
N TYR A 104 0.63 -8.94 -17.68
CA TYR A 104 1.40 -7.76 -18.09
C TYR A 104 2.91 -8.01 -17.96
N TYR A 105 3.37 -8.53 -16.82
CA TYR A 105 4.80 -8.78 -16.60
C TYR A 105 5.33 -9.96 -17.40
N TYR A 106 4.53 -11.01 -17.61
CA TYR A 106 4.93 -12.08 -18.52
C TYR A 106 5.09 -11.60 -19.97
N ASN A 107 4.25 -10.69 -20.45
CA ASN A 107 4.46 -10.08 -21.77
C ASN A 107 5.77 -9.26 -21.80
N LYS A 108 6.08 -8.53 -20.72
CA LYS A 108 7.34 -7.80 -20.59
C LYS A 108 8.56 -8.72 -20.56
N LEU A 109 8.45 -9.87 -19.90
CA LEU A 109 9.48 -10.91 -19.90
C LEU A 109 9.73 -11.43 -21.33
N ILE A 110 8.68 -11.75 -22.08
CA ILE A 110 8.80 -12.21 -23.48
C ILE A 110 9.48 -11.17 -24.36
N ASP A 111 9.21 -9.88 -24.14
CA ASP A 111 9.83 -8.78 -24.87
C ASP A 111 11.30 -8.53 -24.45
N ALA A 112 11.67 -8.84 -23.22
CA ALA A 112 12.99 -8.56 -22.65
C ALA A 112 14.00 -9.71 -22.82
N ASP A 113 13.53 -10.96 -22.83
CA ASP A 113 14.39 -12.15 -22.93
C ASP A 113 14.28 -12.82 -24.31
N ASP A 114 15.22 -12.49 -25.18
CA ASP A 114 15.39 -13.10 -26.50
C ASP A 114 15.79 -14.60 -26.44
N SER A 115 16.22 -15.09 -25.28
CA SER A 115 16.68 -16.47 -25.09
C SER A 115 15.55 -17.44 -24.74
N LEU A 116 14.36 -16.93 -24.40
CA LEU A 116 13.20 -17.75 -24.05
C LEU A 116 12.79 -18.67 -25.21
N PRO A 117 12.67 -19.99 -24.96
CA PRO A 117 12.15 -20.93 -25.95
C PRO A 117 10.73 -20.55 -26.40
N GLU A 118 10.43 -20.78 -27.68
CA GLU A 118 9.09 -20.52 -28.24
C GLU A 118 8.00 -21.37 -27.56
N GLU A 119 8.35 -22.55 -27.04
CA GLU A 119 7.43 -23.41 -26.28
C GLU A 119 6.97 -22.72 -24.98
N THR A 120 7.89 -22.16 -24.20
CA THR A 120 7.56 -21.41 -22.97
C THR A 120 6.75 -20.15 -23.26
N LYS A 121 7.01 -19.45 -24.38
CA LYS A 121 6.19 -18.30 -24.81
C LYS A 121 4.75 -18.73 -25.11
N LEU A 122 4.57 -19.88 -25.78
CA LEU A 122 3.25 -20.43 -26.07
C LEU A 122 2.53 -20.88 -24.80
N ASP A 123 3.22 -21.53 -23.86
CA ASP A 123 2.66 -21.96 -22.59
C ASP A 123 2.15 -20.77 -21.76
N ILE A 124 2.94 -19.69 -21.69
CA ILE A 124 2.53 -18.43 -21.05
C ILE A 124 1.29 -17.85 -21.75
N ALA A 125 1.31 -17.76 -23.09
CA ALA A 125 0.19 -17.21 -23.84
C ALA A 125 -1.09 -18.05 -23.67
N GLU A 126 -0.98 -19.39 -23.63
CA GLU A 126 -2.09 -20.30 -23.39
C GLU A 126 -2.65 -20.14 -21.97
N ALA A 127 -1.80 -20.01 -20.96
CA ALA A 127 -2.21 -19.83 -19.56
C ALA A 127 -3.16 -18.63 -19.37
N PHE A 128 -2.93 -17.52 -20.08
CA PHE A 128 -3.75 -16.31 -20.01
C PHE A 128 -4.82 -16.21 -21.10
N SER A 129 -4.96 -17.21 -21.98
CA SER A 129 -5.93 -17.21 -23.09
C SER A 129 -7.38 -17.48 -22.69
N HIS A 130 -7.66 -17.67 -21.39
CA HIS A 130 -8.98 -18.04 -20.89
C HIS A 130 -10.07 -17.06 -21.35
N SER A 131 -10.99 -17.60 -22.16
CA SER A 131 -12.10 -16.86 -22.75
C SER A 131 -12.90 -16.13 -21.67
N LYS A 132 -13.15 -14.83 -21.87
CA LYS A 132 -14.21 -14.08 -21.18
C LYS A 132 -15.48 -14.94 -21.17
N ARG A 133 -15.79 -15.59 -20.03
CA ARG A 133 -16.98 -16.46 -19.90
C ARG A 133 -18.20 -15.69 -20.40
N ASP A 134 -18.92 -16.29 -21.34
CA ASP A 134 -20.08 -15.69 -21.99
C ASP A 134 -21.09 -15.17 -20.95
N LYS A 135 -21.64 -13.99 -21.23
CA LYS A 135 -22.59 -13.26 -20.36
C LYS A 135 -23.94 -13.97 -20.19
N PHE A 136 -24.11 -15.17 -20.73
CA PHE A 136 -25.35 -15.94 -20.66
C PHE A 136 -25.26 -17.01 -19.57
N ARG A 137 -26.08 -16.87 -18.54
CA ARG A 137 -26.15 -17.81 -17.42
C ARG A 137 -27.58 -18.27 -17.20
N PHE A 138 -27.93 -19.41 -17.75
CA PHE A 138 -29.19 -20.09 -17.47
C PHE A 138 -28.89 -21.30 -16.58
N VAL A 139 -29.24 -21.20 -15.29
CA VAL A 139 -29.08 -22.30 -14.33
C VAL A 139 -30.38 -22.48 -13.56
N TYR A 140 -30.93 -23.68 -13.61
CA TYR A 140 -32.11 -24.08 -12.85
C TYR A 140 -31.93 -25.53 -12.39
N PRO A 141 -32.22 -25.89 -11.12
CA PRO A 141 -32.72 -25.05 -10.04
C PRO A 141 -31.70 -24.01 -9.52
N PRO A 142 -32.14 -22.85 -8.96
CA PRO A 142 -31.25 -21.78 -8.50
C PRO A 142 -30.15 -22.21 -7.50
N ARG A 143 -30.42 -23.25 -6.69
CA ARG A 143 -29.45 -23.78 -5.72
C ARG A 143 -28.17 -24.34 -6.34
N LEU A 144 -28.20 -24.70 -7.62
CA LEU A 144 -27.03 -25.18 -8.37
C LEU A 144 -26.26 -24.05 -9.08
N ALA A 145 -26.76 -22.81 -9.02
CA ALA A 145 -26.04 -21.67 -9.55
C ALA A 145 -24.81 -21.40 -8.67
N ASP A 146 -23.71 -21.01 -9.32
CA ASP A 146 -22.48 -20.66 -8.62
C ASP A 146 -22.56 -19.18 -8.20
N TYR A 147 -22.70 -18.91 -6.92
CA TYR A 147 -22.86 -17.54 -6.44
C TYR A 147 -21.53 -16.82 -6.16
N SER A 148 -20.40 -17.33 -6.69
CA SER A 148 -19.07 -16.77 -6.40
C SER A 148 -18.94 -15.30 -6.82
N LYS A 149 -19.64 -14.88 -7.89
CA LYS A 149 -19.58 -13.48 -8.34
C LYS A 149 -20.27 -12.55 -7.34
N GLU A 150 -21.46 -12.90 -6.89
CA GLU A 150 -22.24 -12.16 -5.92
C GLU A 150 -21.49 -12.08 -4.58
N VAL A 151 -20.91 -13.19 -4.13
CA VAL A 151 -20.06 -13.23 -2.93
C VAL A 151 -18.81 -12.36 -3.08
N ASN A 152 -18.13 -12.40 -4.24
CA ASN A 152 -16.95 -11.57 -4.49
C ASN A 152 -17.28 -10.07 -4.51
N ILE A 153 -18.42 -9.68 -5.10
CA ILE A 153 -18.87 -8.29 -5.10
C ILE A 153 -19.24 -7.86 -3.67
N GLY A 154 -19.96 -8.70 -2.93
CA GLY A 154 -20.30 -8.45 -1.53
C GLY A 154 -19.06 -8.30 -0.64
N SER A 155 -18.07 -9.18 -0.80
CA SER A 155 -16.79 -9.12 -0.08
C SER A 155 -16.01 -7.85 -0.42
N LYS A 156 -15.95 -7.45 -1.70
CA LYS A 156 -15.35 -6.16 -2.10
C LYS A 156 -16.09 -4.97 -1.49
N ALA A 157 -17.42 -4.98 -1.47
CA ALA A 157 -18.22 -3.92 -0.86
C ALA A 157 -17.95 -3.81 0.65
N LEU A 158 -17.84 -4.95 1.34
CA LEU A 158 -17.49 -5.00 2.76
C LEU A 158 -16.11 -4.40 3.04
N LYS A 159 -15.11 -4.72 2.20
CA LYS A 159 -13.76 -4.13 2.28
C LYS A 159 -13.76 -2.62 2.06
N MET A 160 -14.70 -2.09 1.27
CA MET A 160 -14.87 -0.64 1.06
C MET A 160 -15.72 0.03 2.15
N GLY A 161 -16.18 -0.70 3.17
CA GLY A 161 -17.07 -0.18 4.22
C GLY A 161 -18.53 0.00 3.79
N ASP A 162 -18.90 -0.34 2.56
CA ASP A 162 -20.28 -0.26 2.05
C ASP A 162 -21.11 -1.46 2.52
N CYS A 163 -21.45 -1.45 3.81
CA CYS A 163 -22.18 -2.54 4.47
C CYS A 163 -23.55 -2.78 3.83
N ARG A 164 -24.25 -1.73 3.38
CA ARG A 164 -25.58 -1.84 2.76
C ARG A 164 -25.51 -2.62 1.45
N ARG A 165 -24.55 -2.28 0.59
CA ARG A 165 -24.35 -3.00 -0.67
C ARG A 165 -23.90 -4.42 -0.43
N ALA A 166 -23.03 -4.65 0.55
CA ALA A 166 -22.60 -6.00 0.93
C ALA A 166 -23.80 -6.87 1.35
N ILE A 167 -24.64 -6.39 2.27
CA ILE A 167 -25.86 -7.09 2.72
C ILE A 167 -26.78 -7.43 1.54
N PHE A 168 -27.00 -6.47 0.63
CA PHE A 168 -27.84 -6.69 -0.55
C PHE A 168 -27.28 -7.79 -1.47
N GLU A 169 -25.99 -7.80 -1.76
CA GLU A 169 -25.39 -8.81 -2.63
C GLU A 169 -25.38 -10.20 -1.98
N PHE A 170 -25.07 -10.30 -0.68
CA PHE A 170 -25.14 -11.57 0.04
C PHE A 170 -26.57 -12.12 0.16
N SER A 171 -27.58 -11.26 0.20
CA SER A 171 -28.99 -11.69 0.24
C SER A 171 -29.46 -12.41 -1.03
N LYS A 172 -28.76 -12.26 -2.16
CA LYS A 172 -29.08 -12.94 -3.43
C LYS A 172 -28.66 -14.41 -3.45
N VAL A 173 -27.84 -14.84 -2.50
CA VAL A 173 -27.34 -16.22 -2.42
C VAL A 173 -28.44 -17.12 -1.89
N GLU A 174 -28.85 -18.10 -2.70
CA GLU A 174 -29.98 -18.98 -2.40
C GLU A 174 -29.65 -20.07 -1.38
N LYS A 175 -30.62 -20.40 -0.53
CA LYS A 175 -30.48 -21.45 0.49
C LYS A 175 -30.28 -22.83 -0.15
N GLY A 176 -29.19 -23.50 0.24
CA GLY A 176 -28.78 -24.80 -0.29
C GLY A 176 -27.74 -24.74 -1.41
N SER A 177 -27.23 -23.55 -1.77
CA SER A 177 -26.01 -23.43 -2.59
C SER A 177 -24.75 -23.70 -1.75
N LYS A 178 -23.62 -23.97 -2.42
CA LYS A 178 -22.33 -24.22 -1.77
C LYS A 178 -21.82 -22.98 -1.03
N GLU A 179 -22.11 -21.79 -1.56
CA GLU A 179 -21.62 -20.51 -1.03
C GLU A 179 -22.54 -19.91 0.05
N TYR A 180 -23.71 -20.50 0.31
CA TYR A 180 -24.74 -19.93 1.20
C TYR A 180 -24.24 -19.66 2.63
N ALA A 181 -23.60 -20.64 3.27
CA ALA A 181 -23.13 -20.50 4.64
C ALA A 181 -22.10 -19.36 4.79
N GLY A 182 -21.13 -19.28 3.87
CA GLY A 182 -20.12 -18.22 3.86
C GLY A 182 -20.72 -16.85 3.55
N ALA A 183 -21.68 -16.76 2.62
CA ALA A 183 -22.36 -15.51 2.29
C ALA A 183 -23.18 -14.98 3.49
N LYS A 184 -23.87 -15.87 4.22
CA LYS A 184 -24.64 -15.51 5.41
C LYS A 184 -23.77 -15.10 6.59
N GLU A 185 -22.61 -15.74 6.78
CA GLU A 185 -21.62 -15.32 7.76
C GLU A 185 -21.12 -13.90 7.46
N MET A 186 -20.71 -13.63 6.22
CA MET A 186 -20.29 -12.29 5.80
C MET A 186 -21.43 -11.27 5.89
N GLN A 187 -22.68 -11.71 5.67
CA GLN A 187 -23.86 -10.88 5.90
C GLN A 187 -24.03 -10.51 7.39
N ALA A 188 -23.83 -11.46 8.31
CA ALA A 188 -23.89 -11.19 9.75
C ALA A 188 -22.79 -10.21 10.18
N VAL A 189 -21.57 -10.36 9.65
CA VAL A 189 -20.48 -9.39 9.86
C VAL A 189 -20.85 -8.01 9.32
N ALA A 190 -21.45 -7.93 8.12
CA ALA A 190 -21.88 -6.65 7.55
C ALA A 190 -22.98 -5.97 8.39
N HIS A 191 -23.93 -6.74 8.95
CA HIS A 191 -24.92 -6.21 9.90
C HIS A 191 -24.27 -5.72 11.20
N LEU A 192 -23.27 -6.45 11.73
CA LEU A 192 -22.51 -6.04 12.91
C LEU A 192 -21.79 -4.70 12.69
N LEU A 193 -21.06 -4.56 11.57
CA LEU A 193 -20.39 -3.32 11.20
C LEU A 193 -21.35 -2.15 10.95
N ALA A 194 -22.58 -2.43 10.51
CA ALA A 194 -23.65 -1.44 10.36
C ALA A 194 -24.32 -1.04 11.70
N GLY A 195 -23.96 -1.70 12.82
CA GLY A 195 -24.60 -1.51 14.12
C GLY A 195 -25.96 -2.22 14.27
N GLU A 196 -26.35 -3.06 13.30
CA GLU A 196 -27.61 -3.80 13.27
C GLU A 196 -27.48 -5.15 14.02
N THR A 197 -27.06 -5.08 15.30
CA THR A 197 -26.69 -6.26 16.10
C THR A 197 -27.80 -7.29 16.26
N SER A 198 -29.06 -6.86 16.32
CA SER A 198 -30.22 -7.77 16.41
C SER A 198 -30.45 -8.61 15.16
N GLU A 199 -30.17 -8.05 13.97
CA GLU A 199 -30.28 -8.81 12.71
C GLU A 199 -29.08 -9.73 12.53
N ALA A 200 -27.88 -9.28 12.91
CA ALA A 200 -26.68 -10.13 12.95
C ALA A 200 -26.88 -11.38 13.83
N GLU A 201 -27.47 -11.22 15.02
CA GLU A 201 -27.80 -12.34 15.92
C GLU A 201 -28.74 -13.34 15.27
N LYS A 202 -29.83 -12.88 14.62
CA LYS A 202 -30.77 -13.76 13.92
C LYS A 202 -30.09 -14.58 12.83
N VAL A 203 -29.25 -13.92 12.01
CA VAL A 203 -28.53 -14.60 10.93
C VAL A 203 -27.57 -15.66 11.48
N CYS A 204 -26.86 -15.36 12.57
CA CYS A 204 -25.99 -16.33 13.24
C CYS A 204 -26.78 -17.52 13.83
N LEU A 205 -27.91 -17.28 14.48
CA LEU A 205 -28.76 -18.34 15.04
C LEU A 205 -29.38 -19.22 13.94
N ASP A 206 -29.80 -18.62 12.83
CA ASP A 206 -30.28 -19.35 11.66
C ASP A 206 -29.18 -20.27 11.09
N LEU A 207 -27.94 -19.78 11.00
CA LEU A 207 -26.78 -20.59 10.60
C LEU A 207 -26.51 -21.74 11.57
N LEU A 208 -26.55 -21.48 12.88
CA LEU A 208 -26.34 -22.51 13.90
C LEU A 208 -27.47 -23.54 13.98
N SER A 209 -28.67 -23.21 13.48
CA SER A 209 -29.76 -24.18 13.35
C SER A 209 -29.52 -25.21 12.23
N GLU A 210 -28.73 -24.84 11.22
CA GLU A 210 -28.33 -25.73 10.11
C GLU A 210 -27.05 -26.51 10.44
N ASP A 211 -26.05 -25.82 11.02
CA ASP A 211 -24.80 -26.40 11.50
C ASP A 211 -24.45 -25.87 12.90
N SER A 212 -24.85 -26.62 13.92
CA SER A 212 -24.61 -26.28 15.32
C SER A 212 -23.14 -26.30 15.71
N GLU A 213 -22.25 -26.78 14.84
CA GLU A 213 -20.81 -26.90 15.10
C GLU A 213 -19.95 -25.97 14.24
N SER A 214 -20.58 -25.08 13.48
CA SER A 214 -19.87 -24.05 12.72
C SER A 214 -19.09 -23.11 13.64
N VAL A 215 -17.76 -23.24 13.63
CA VAL A 215 -16.83 -22.36 14.37
C VAL A 215 -17.04 -20.92 13.96
N ARG A 216 -17.25 -20.68 12.66
CA ARG A 216 -17.41 -19.37 12.06
C ARG A 216 -18.66 -18.66 12.58
N ALA A 217 -19.81 -19.34 12.56
CA ALA A 217 -21.05 -18.78 13.08
C ALA A 217 -21.00 -18.54 14.59
N LYS A 218 -20.37 -19.44 15.37
CA LYS A 218 -20.15 -19.25 16.81
C LYS A 218 -19.24 -18.06 17.10
N ALA A 219 -18.15 -17.90 16.35
CA ALA A 219 -17.22 -16.79 16.51
C ALA A 219 -17.89 -15.44 16.23
N THR A 220 -18.64 -15.33 15.12
CA THR A 220 -19.41 -14.11 14.82
C THR A 220 -20.49 -13.85 15.87
N LEU A 221 -21.16 -14.88 16.38
CA LEU A 221 -22.15 -14.74 17.46
C LEU A 221 -21.52 -14.23 18.77
N ALA A 222 -20.32 -14.70 19.13
CA ALA A 222 -19.60 -14.21 20.30
C ALA A 222 -19.30 -12.71 20.19
N ALA A 223 -18.82 -12.26 19.01
CA ALA A 223 -18.61 -10.84 18.74
C ALA A 223 -19.92 -10.02 18.85
N VAL A 224 -21.02 -10.53 18.29
CA VAL A 224 -22.36 -9.89 18.42
C VAL A 224 -22.78 -9.76 19.89
N TYR A 225 -22.57 -10.79 20.71
CA TYR A 225 -22.89 -10.74 22.14
C TYR A 225 -22.02 -9.74 22.91
N LEU A 226 -20.74 -9.58 22.55
CA LEU A 226 -19.90 -8.54 23.16
C LEU A 226 -20.42 -7.14 22.84
N GLU A 227 -20.78 -6.87 21.59
CA GLU A 227 -21.37 -5.58 21.17
C GLU A 227 -22.73 -5.30 21.84
N GLN A 228 -23.51 -6.35 22.13
CA GLN A 228 -24.75 -6.23 22.90
C GLN A 228 -24.52 -6.11 24.42
N GLY A 229 -23.29 -6.19 24.91
CA GLY A 229 -22.94 -6.18 26.34
C GLY A 229 -23.20 -7.51 27.08
N ARG A 230 -23.57 -8.58 26.37
CA ARG A 230 -23.83 -9.94 26.89
C ARG A 230 -22.52 -10.72 27.07
N LYS A 231 -21.60 -10.19 27.89
CA LYS A 231 -20.24 -10.74 28.06
C LYS A 231 -20.19 -12.19 28.52
N GLU A 232 -21.09 -12.60 29.42
CA GLU A 232 -21.10 -13.98 29.94
C GLU A 232 -21.45 -15.00 28.86
N GLU A 233 -22.37 -14.66 27.95
CA GLU A 233 -22.78 -15.54 26.86
C GLU A 233 -21.68 -15.68 25.81
N SER A 234 -21.04 -14.57 25.45
CA SER A 234 -19.83 -14.60 24.61
C SER A 234 -18.74 -15.48 25.22
N ARG A 235 -18.49 -15.34 26.53
CA ARG A 235 -17.48 -16.12 27.24
C ARG A 235 -17.79 -17.61 27.25
N GLN A 236 -19.07 -17.99 27.37
CA GLN A 236 -19.49 -19.39 27.26
C GLN A 236 -19.14 -19.97 25.90
N ILE A 237 -19.44 -19.25 24.82
CA ILE A 237 -19.08 -19.66 23.46
C ILE A 237 -17.56 -19.81 23.33
N ALA A 238 -16.79 -18.84 23.84
CA ALA A 238 -15.33 -18.90 23.81
C ALA A 238 -14.77 -20.14 24.52
N LEU A 239 -15.31 -20.48 25.70
CA LEU A 239 -14.93 -21.69 26.45
C LEU A 239 -15.36 -23.00 25.78
N GLU A 240 -16.48 -23.00 25.07
CA GLU A 240 -16.91 -24.16 24.28
C GLU A 240 -15.99 -24.39 23.08
N LEU A 241 -15.66 -23.31 22.37
CA LEU A 241 -14.75 -23.35 21.23
C LEU A 241 -13.33 -23.75 21.67
N SER A 242 -12.84 -23.24 22.80
CA SER A 242 -11.49 -23.50 23.29
C SER A 242 -11.24 -24.93 23.74
N LYS A 243 -12.29 -25.70 24.08
CA LYS A 243 -12.18 -27.13 24.48
C LYS A 243 -11.99 -28.09 23.32
N LYS A 244 -12.27 -27.67 22.09
CA LYS A 244 -12.19 -28.52 20.89
C LYS A 244 -10.90 -28.28 20.12
N GLU A 245 -10.33 -29.31 19.54
CA GLU A 245 -9.18 -29.15 18.63
C GLU A 245 -9.65 -28.89 17.21
N TYR A 246 -8.96 -27.97 16.52
CA TYR A 246 -9.23 -27.62 15.13
C TYR A 246 -7.99 -27.86 14.29
N VAL A 247 -8.20 -28.45 13.11
CA VAL A 247 -7.13 -28.74 12.15
C VAL A 247 -6.99 -27.62 11.12
N ASP A 248 -8.06 -26.88 10.86
CA ASP A 248 -8.05 -25.77 9.91
C ASP A 248 -7.40 -24.50 10.49
N SER A 249 -6.62 -23.77 9.69
CA SER A 249 -5.93 -22.56 10.14
C SER A 249 -6.90 -21.39 10.39
N ASP A 250 -7.93 -21.23 9.55
CA ASP A 250 -8.88 -20.13 9.70
C ASP A 250 -9.71 -20.32 10.97
N ASP A 251 -10.15 -21.55 11.23
CA ASP A 251 -10.90 -21.87 12.46
C ASP A 251 -10.04 -21.66 13.70
N LEU A 252 -8.76 -22.08 13.68
CA LEU A 252 -7.83 -21.81 14.78
C LEU A 252 -7.64 -20.31 15.03
N TYR A 253 -7.50 -19.52 13.97
CA TYR A 253 -7.34 -18.07 14.07
C TYR A 253 -8.58 -17.41 14.68
N LYS A 254 -9.78 -17.76 14.20
CA LYS A 254 -11.06 -17.25 14.73
C LYS A 254 -11.26 -17.62 16.19
N VAL A 255 -10.91 -18.85 16.59
CA VAL A 255 -11.03 -19.26 18.00
C VAL A 255 -10.02 -18.49 18.86
N ALA A 256 -8.81 -18.26 18.37
CA ALA A 256 -7.82 -17.46 19.07
C ALA A 256 -8.32 -16.02 19.29
N THR A 257 -8.89 -15.37 18.26
CA THR A 257 -9.43 -14.00 18.38
C THR A 257 -10.62 -13.92 19.34
N VAL A 258 -11.55 -14.89 19.29
CA VAL A 258 -12.67 -14.95 20.25
C VAL A 258 -12.16 -15.12 21.68
N CYS A 259 -11.12 -15.93 21.90
CA CYS A 259 -10.47 -16.05 23.20
C CYS A 259 -9.81 -14.73 23.64
N CYS A 260 -9.16 -14.00 22.73
CA CYS A 260 -8.58 -12.68 23.00
C CYS A 260 -9.64 -11.67 23.48
N GLU A 261 -10.78 -11.60 22.79
CA GLU A 261 -11.90 -10.70 23.08
C GLU A 261 -12.59 -11.01 24.43
N ASN A 262 -12.50 -12.27 24.90
CA ASN A 262 -13.13 -12.75 26.15
C ASN A 262 -12.14 -12.92 27.31
N ASP A 263 -10.96 -12.30 27.23
CA ASP A 263 -9.89 -12.36 28.23
C ASP A 263 -9.36 -13.77 28.56
N LEU A 264 -9.53 -14.72 27.63
CA LEU A 264 -9.00 -16.10 27.72
C LEU A 264 -7.60 -16.16 27.08
N HIS A 265 -6.64 -15.44 27.67
CA HIS A 265 -5.32 -15.22 27.06
C HIS A 265 -4.46 -16.48 26.97
N GLU A 266 -4.57 -17.40 27.94
CA GLU A 266 -3.81 -18.64 27.95
C GLU A 266 -4.28 -19.58 26.83
N GLU A 267 -5.59 -19.72 26.67
CA GLU A 267 -6.19 -20.47 25.59
C GLU A 267 -5.87 -19.85 24.22
N ALA A 268 -5.94 -18.52 24.11
CA ALA A 268 -5.54 -17.81 22.90
C ALA A 268 -4.08 -18.07 22.53
N TYR A 269 -3.17 -17.95 23.51
CA TYR A 269 -1.74 -18.19 23.31
C TYR A 269 -1.45 -19.59 22.77
N GLN A 270 -2.10 -20.63 23.34
CA GLN A 270 -1.93 -22.00 22.87
C GLN A 270 -2.36 -22.17 21.41
N ARG A 271 -3.42 -21.49 20.97
CA ARG A 271 -3.84 -21.50 19.55
C ARG A 271 -2.86 -20.77 18.65
N PHE A 272 -2.32 -19.63 19.08
CA PHE A 272 -1.27 -18.94 18.32
C PHE A 272 0.01 -19.76 18.19
N VAL A 273 0.39 -20.53 19.21
CA VAL A 273 1.52 -21.48 19.10
C VAL A 273 1.25 -22.57 18.06
N GLN A 274 0.02 -23.07 17.97
CA GLN A 274 -0.36 -24.03 16.92
C GLN A 274 -0.34 -23.39 15.53
N LEU A 275 -0.78 -22.14 15.42
CA LEU A 275 -0.79 -21.36 14.17
C LEU A 275 0.61 -20.99 13.68
N ASP A 276 1.57 -20.75 14.58
CA ASP A 276 2.95 -20.42 14.21
C ASP A 276 3.62 -21.52 13.37
N ASN A 277 3.15 -22.77 13.44
CA ASN A 277 3.64 -23.85 12.57
C ASN A 277 3.06 -23.80 11.15
N LYS A 278 1.93 -23.12 10.94
CA LYS A 278 1.20 -23.07 9.67
C LYS A 278 1.35 -21.73 8.96
N MET A 279 1.37 -20.65 9.72
CA MET A 279 1.47 -19.27 9.24
C MET A 279 2.57 -18.52 10.02
N PRO A 280 3.83 -19.01 10.03
CA PRO A 280 4.89 -18.52 10.90
C PRO A 280 5.24 -17.03 10.72
N TYR A 281 4.87 -16.43 9.59
CA TYR A 281 5.32 -15.09 9.21
C TYR A 281 4.18 -14.07 9.10
N ASP A 282 2.94 -14.46 9.41
CA ASP A 282 1.82 -13.51 9.39
C ASP A 282 1.99 -12.45 10.48
N GLY A 283 2.04 -11.17 10.08
CA GLY A 283 2.35 -10.07 10.98
C GLY A 283 1.33 -9.91 12.12
N ARG A 284 0.04 -10.02 11.81
CA ARG A 284 -1.05 -9.89 12.80
C ARG A 284 -0.99 -11.04 13.81
N MET A 285 -0.80 -12.27 13.33
CA MET A 285 -0.66 -13.45 14.17
C MET A 285 0.54 -13.31 15.12
N LEU A 286 1.70 -12.89 14.63
CA LEU A 286 2.89 -12.68 15.46
C LEU A 286 2.67 -11.62 16.54
N TYR A 287 1.97 -10.52 16.21
CA TYR A 287 1.60 -9.51 17.19
C TYR A 287 0.65 -10.07 18.26
N PHE A 288 -0.44 -10.74 17.86
CA PHE A 288 -1.40 -11.32 18.81
C PHE A 288 -0.77 -12.40 19.69
N LYS A 289 0.13 -13.22 19.14
CA LYS A 289 0.94 -14.17 19.91
C LYS A 289 1.77 -13.45 20.98
N GLY A 290 2.42 -12.35 20.61
CA GLY A 290 3.20 -11.52 21.53
C GLY A 290 2.36 -10.91 22.65
N VAL A 291 1.20 -10.34 22.31
CA VAL A 291 0.24 -9.78 23.28
C VAL A 291 -0.29 -10.86 24.23
N ALA A 292 -0.70 -12.00 23.71
CA ALA A 292 -1.22 -13.11 24.52
C ALA A 292 -0.15 -13.66 25.48
N ALA A 293 1.07 -13.87 24.98
CA ALA A 293 2.21 -14.28 25.81
C ALA A 293 2.48 -13.27 26.93
N TYR A 294 2.48 -11.97 26.61
CA TYR A 294 2.69 -10.91 27.59
C TYR A 294 1.61 -10.91 28.68
N LYS A 295 0.33 -10.98 28.30
CA LYS A 295 -0.79 -11.02 29.24
C LYS A 295 -0.80 -12.29 30.11
N CYS A 296 -0.19 -13.37 29.64
CA CYS A 296 0.07 -14.58 30.43
C CYS A 296 1.32 -14.50 31.34
N GLY A 297 2.04 -13.37 31.36
CA GLY A 297 3.28 -13.18 32.11
C GLY A 297 4.53 -13.82 31.45
N ARG A 298 4.42 -14.28 30.20
CA ARG A 298 5.51 -14.93 29.45
C ARG A 298 6.32 -13.90 28.65
N ILE A 299 7.03 -13.05 29.37
CA ILE A 299 7.76 -11.89 28.81
C ILE A 299 8.76 -12.30 27.71
N PHE A 300 9.51 -13.39 27.92
CA PHE A 300 10.51 -13.87 26.96
C PHE A 300 9.87 -14.36 25.64
N GLU A 301 8.74 -15.04 25.72
CA GLU A 301 8.00 -15.52 24.55
C GLU A 301 7.36 -14.35 23.79
N ALA A 302 6.87 -13.35 24.52
CA ALA A 302 6.38 -12.11 23.94
C ALA A 302 7.47 -11.34 23.18
N GLU A 303 8.66 -11.21 23.79
CA GLU A 303 9.80 -10.55 23.15
C GLU A 303 10.22 -11.27 21.87
N GLN A 304 10.30 -12.60 21.88
CA GLN A 304 10.64 -13.38 20.67
C GLN A 304 9.62 -13.18 19.55
N ALA A 305 8.32 -13.16 19.87
CA ALA A 305 7.28 -12.98 18.86
C ALA A 305 7.37 -11.59 18.20
N LEU A 306 7.56 -10.54 19.01
CA LEU A 306 7.74 -9.17 18.53
C LEU A 306 9.07 -8.96 17.79
N ASP A 307 10.17 -9.59 18.24
CA ASP A 307 11.47 -9.53 17.55
C ASP A 307 11.41 -10.22 16.18
N LYS A 308 10.70 -11.36 16.09
CA LYS A 308 10.40 -12.03 14.81
C LYS A 308 9.56 -11.12 13.91
N LEU A 309 8.50 -10.51 14.43
CA LEU A 309 7.65 -9.54 13.71
C LEU A 309 8.48 -8.39 13.14
N CYS A 310 9.30 -7.73 13.96
CA CYS A 310 10.16 -6.61 13.52
C CYS A 310 11.26 -7.03 12.55
N THR A 311 11.63 -8.32 12.52
CA THR A 311 12.61 -8.85 11.55
C THR A 311 11.95 -9.15 10.21
N VAL A 312 10.73 -9.69 10.22
CA VAL A 312 9.94 -9.99 9.01
C VAL A 312 9.41 -8.70 8.37
N TYR A 313 9.00 -7.74 9.19
CA TYR A 313 8.48 -6.45 8.75
C TYR A 313 9.31 -5.35 9.40
N PRO A 314 10.39 -4.90 8.75
CA PRO A 314 11.23 -3.84 9.28
C PRO A 314 10.50 -2.52 9.44
N ASP A 315 9.40 -2.29 8.73
CA ASP A 315 8.64 -1.04 8.82
C ASP A 315 7.53 -1.10 9.89
N ALA A 316 7.47 -2.20 10.67
CA ALA A 316 6.50 -2.43 11.74
C ALA A 316 6.79 -1.58 12.99
N GLU A 317 6.60 -0.27 12.90
CA GLU A 317 6.92 0.71 13.95
C GLU A 317 6.08 0.56 15.22
N VAL A 318 4.82 0.14 15.11
CA VAL A 318 3.99 -0.17 16.27
C VAL A 318 4.59 -1.35 17.03
N ALA A 319 4.99 -2.41 16.32
CA ALA A 319 5.64 -3.56 16.93
C ALA A 319 6.99 -3.18 17.58
N LYS A 320 7.79 -2.34 16.92
CA LYS A 320 9.05 -1.82 17.48
C LYS A 320 8.84 -1.03 18.75
N TYR A 321 7.82 -0.17 18.80
CA TYR A 321 7.46 0.57 20.01
C TYR A 321 7.19 -0.38 21.18
N TYR A 322 6.31 -1.37 20.97
CA TYR A 322 5.98 -2.36 22.00
C TYR A 322 7.17 -3.24 22.40
N LEU A 323 8.03 -3.61 21.46
CA LEU A 323 9.26 -4.37 21.73
C LEU A 323 10.24 -3.57 22.59
N ARG A 324 10.45 -2.28 22.28
CA ARG A 324 11.28 -1.38 23.09
C ARG A 324 10.71 -1.23 24.50
N ALA A 325 9.41 -0.97 24.62
CA ALA A 325 8.75 -0.86 25.92
C ALA A 325 8.85 -2.14 26.75
N LEU A 326 8.71 -3.31 26.12
CA LEU A 326 8.86 -4.62 26.78
C LEU A 326 10.30 -4.87 27.28
N ARG A 327 11.30 -4.53 26.45
CA ARG A 327 12.72 -4.66 26.81
C ARG A 327 13.11 -3.72 27.95
N GLU A 328 12.61 -2.49 27.93
CA GLU A 328 12.80 -1.53 29.02
C GLU A 328 12.16 -2.00 30.31
N TYR A 329 10.92 -2.53 30.23
CA TYR A 329 10.23 -3.12 31.38
C TYR A 329 11.04 -4.29 31.98
N ASN A 330 11.46 -5.25 31.15
CA ASN A 330 12.24 -6.41 31.58
C ASN A 330 13.61 -6.02 32.17
N GLY A 331 14.30 -5.05 31.55
CA GLY A 331 15.59 -4.54 32.03
C GLY A 331 15.47 -3.79 33.37
N ARG A 332 14.46 -2.92 33.53
CA ARG A 332 14.27 -2.13 34.76
C ARG A 332 13.63 -2.92 35.90
N GLN A 333 12.90 -4.00 35.61
CA GLN A 333 12.39 -4.93 36.63
C GLN A 333 13.54 -5.56 37.45
N ALA A 334 14.75 -5.63 36.89
CA ALA A 334 15.95 -6.08 37.59
C ALA A 334 16.54 -5.03 38.57
N ASP A 335 16.27 -3.75 38.35
CA ASP A 335 16.96 -2.64 39.03
C ASP A 335 16.14 -1.94 40.14
N LEU A 336 14.89 -2.37 40.40
CA LEU A 336 13.95 -1.84 41.40
C LEU A 336 13.54 -0.37 41.20
N GLU A 337 12.36 -0.14 40.61
CA GLU A 337 11.36 0.89 40.99
C GLU A 337 10.09 0.63 40.17
N GLU A 338 8.94 1.15 40.61
CA GLU A 338 7.61 0.96 40.01
C GLU A 338 7.53 1.42 38.53
N VAL A 339 8.08 0.63 37.62
CA VAL A 339 7.90 0.85 36.18
C VAL A 339 6.52 0.33 35.82
N GLN A 340 5.67 1.25 35.33
CA GLN A 340 4.35 0.88 34.86
C GLN A 340 4.50 -0.11 33.70
N PRO A 341 3.82 -1.27 33.77
CA PRO A 341 3.87 -2.24 32.69
C PRO A 341 3.30 -1.62 31.41
N PRO A 342 3.90 -1.86 30.24
CA PRO A 342 3.32 -1.40 28.98
C PRO A 342 1.90 -1.97 28.82
N GLU A 343 0.97 -1.10 28.41
CA GLU A 343 -0.40 -1.48 28.14
C GLU A 343 -0.49 -2.10 26.73
N PHE A 344 -0.50 -3.43 26.69
CA PHE A 344 -0.73 -4.18 25.46
C PHE A 344 -2.23 -4.36 25.21
N THR A 345 -2.65 -4.05 23.98
CA THR A 345 -4.00 -4.34 23.48
C THR A 345 -3.93 -5.33 22.32
N TYR A 346 -5.04 -5.99 22.00
CA TYR A 346 -5.14 -6.82 20.79
C TYR A 346 -5.47 -5.98 19.55
N PHE A 347 -5.45 -4.66 19.66
CA PHE A 347 -5.56 -3.76 18.52
C PHE A 347 -4.16 -3.27 18.15
N TYR A 348 -3.81 -3.38 16.87
CA TYR A 348 -2.48 -3.00 16.38
C TYR A 348 -2.43 -1.49 16.14
N HIS A 349 -2.28 -0.71 17.22
CA HIS A 349 -2.10 0.74 17.16
C HIS A 349 -1.18 1.21 18.29
N LEU A 350 -0.62 2.41 18.17
CA LEU A 350 0.08 3.02 19.29
C LEU A 350 -0.90 3.45 20.40
N PRO A 351 -0.47 3.51 21.67
CA PRO A 351 -1.28 4.13 22.72
C PRO A 351 -1.71 5.55 22.33
N GLN A 352 -2.93 5.95 22.69
CA GLN A 352 -3.51 7.23 22.24
C GLN A 352 -2.60 8.44 22.56
N ALA A 353 -2.01 8.48 23.75
CA ALA A 353 -1.10 9.55 24.15
C ALA A 353 0.16 9.63 23.27
N GLU A 354 0.70 8.48 22.86
CA GLU A 354 1.85 8.43 21.96
C GLU A 354 1.47 8.86 20.54
N ARG A 355 0.30 8.42 20.04
CA ARG A 355 -0.25 8.86 18.75
C ARG A 355 -0.41 10.39 18.70
N GLU A 356 -1.01 10.98 19.73
CA GLU A 356 -1.17 12.43 19.84
C GLU A 356 0.19 13.15 19.84
N SER A 357 1.15 12.66 20.61
CA SER A 357 2.53 13.19 20.66
C SER A 357 3.23 13.15 19.29
N ARG A 358 3.14 12.02 18.57
CA ARG A 358 3.72 11.87 17.23
C ARG A 358 3.07 12.78 16.20
N CYS A 359 1.74 12.86 16.19
CA CYS A 359 1.00 13.78 15.33
C CYS A 359 1.39 15.25 15.59
N GLU A 360 1.47 15.65 16.86
CA GLU A 360 1.92 17.00 17.21
C GLU A 360 3.35 17.29 16.73
N ALA A 361 4.26 16.33 16.85
CA ALA A 361 5.62 16.47 16.37
C ALA A 361 5.66 16.67 14.85
N LEU A 362 4.93 15.85 14.08
CA LEU A 362 4.82 15.99 12.63
C LEU A 362 4.23 17.36 12.22
N LEU A 363 3.19 17.84 12.92
CA LEU A 363 2.60 19.16 12.69
C LEU A 363 3.58 20.30 13.02
N LYS A 364 4.40 20.16 14.06
CA LYS A 364 5.45 21.12 14.40
C LYS A 364 6.53 21.14 13.31
N ILE A 365 7.01 19.99 12.86
CA ILE A 365 8.00 19.87 11.78
C ILE A 365 7.49 20.53 10.50
N LYS A 366 6.22 20.30 10.13
CA LYS A 366 5.56 20.95 8.99
C LYS A 366 5.56 22.48 9.09
N SER A 367 5.46 23.01 10.30
CA SER A 367 5.33 24.45 10.56
C SER A 367 6.69 25.17 10.65
N CYS A 368 7.77 24.42 10.86
CA CYS A 368 9.12 24.95 10.98
C CYS A 368 9.67 25.46 9.62
N PRO A 369 10.61 26.43 9.64
CA PRO A 369 11.40 26.79 8.46
C PRO A 369 12.13 25.56 7.90
N LYS A 370 12.36 25.53 6.58
CA LYS A 370 12.90 24.36 5.86
C LYS A 370 14.21 23.82 6.45
N ASP A 371 15.15 24.70 6.79
CA ASP A 371 16.48 24.29 7.28
C ASP A 371 16.40 23.55 8.63
N GLU A 372 15.50 23.98 9.53
CA GLU A 372 15.26 23.29 10.80
C GLU A 372 14.44 22.02 10.60
N ALA A 373 13.43 22.07 9.72
CA ALA A 373 12.59 20.93 9.40
C ALA A 373 13.41 19.75 8.87
N GLN A 374 14.44 19.98 8.05
CA GLN A 374 15.35 18.93 7.57
C GLN A 374 16.01 18.14 8.71
N ILE A 375 16.52 18.83 9.74
CA ILE A 375 17.19 18.17 10.87
C ILE A 375 16.19 17.36 11.70
N PHE A 376 15.06 17.97 12.07
CA PHE A 376 14.03 17.28 12.85
C PHE A 376 13.38 16.15 12.07
N GLY A 377 13.26 16.30 10.76
CA GLY A 377 12.70 15.29 9.89
C GLY A 377 13.62 14.09 9.67
N LEU A 378 14.94 14.28 9.60
CA LEU A 378 15.90 13.16 9.62
C LEU A 378 15.80 12.34 10.92
N LEU A 379 15.64 13.02 12.07
CA LEU A 379 15.39 12.35 13.35
C LEU A 379 14.05 11.61 13.34
N ALA A 380 12.99 12.25 12.83
CA ALA A 380 11.67 11.63 12.72
C ALA A 380 11.67 10.40 11.80
N LEU A 381 12.45 10.43 10.72
CA LEU A 381 12.65 9.28 9.83
C LEU A 381 13.35 8.13 10.56
N HIS A 382 14.47 8.41 11.24
CA HIS A 382 15.20 7.40 12.00
C HIS A 382 14.37 6.80 13.15
N ASP A 383 13.54 7.61 13.81
CA ASP A 383 12.68 7.18 14.90
C ASP A 383 11.36 6.56 14.42
N GLY A 384 11.16 6.44 13.09
CA GLY A 384 10.04 5.71 12.51
C GLY A 384 8.71 6.46 12.53
N TYR A 385 8.70 7.78 12.62
CA TYR A 385 7.46 8.57 12.68
C TYR A 385 6.70 8.51 11.35
N PHE A 386 7.43 8.51 10.23
CA PHE A 386 6.83 8.41 8.90
C PHE A 386 6.28 7.01 8.63
N HIS A 387 7.10 5.96 8.84
CA HIS A 387 6.67 4.56 8.64
C HIS A 387 5.50 4.16 9.54
N TRP A 388 5.45 4.65 10.79
CA TRP A 388 4.31 4.42 11.69
C TRP A 388 2.97 4.85 11.07
N CYS A 389 2.94 5.95 10.32
CA CYS A 389 1.71 6.43 9.69
C CYS A 389 1.14 5.46 8.66
N PHE A 390 1.95 4.51 8.17
CA PHE A 390 1.56 3.47 7.22
C PHE A 390 1.44 2.08 7.86
N ASP A 391 1.93 1.90 9.09
CA ASP A 391 1.98 0.59 9.77
C ASP A 391 0.70 0.21 10.51
N GLU A 392 -0.16 1.15 10.94
CA GLU A 392 -1.40 0.81 11.66
C GLU A 392 -2.30 -0.09 10.78
N MET A 393 -2.21 -1.42 10.99
CA MET A 393 -2.56 -2.58 10.13
C MET A 393 -3.98 -2.61 9.53
N ASP A 394 -4.82 -1.63 9.84
CA ASP A 394 -6.16 -1.44 9.30
C ASP A 394 -6.25 -0.32 8.26
N GLY A 395 -5.12 0.28 7.84
CA GLY A 395 -5.05 1.22 6.71
C GLY A 395 -6.00 2.42 6.83
N GLY A 396 -6.38 2.77 8.07
CA GLY A 396 -7.66 3.44 8.35
C GLY A 396 -7.63 4.95 8.36
N ASP A 397 -6.46 5.58 8.21
CA ASP A 397 -6.34 7.03 8.34
C ASP A 397 -5.54 7.63 7.18
N HIS A 398 -6.25 7.85 6.07
CA HIS A 398 -5.71 8.57 4.92
C HIS A 398 -5.21 9.97 5.29
N ASP A 399 -5.79 10.61 6.31
CA ASP A 399 -5.35 11.92 6.77
C ASP A 399 -4.01 11.84 7.49
N LEU A 400 -3.78 10.78 8.29
CA LEU A 400 -2.50 10.51 8.92
C LEU A 400 -1.41 10.19 7.89
N GLN A 401 -1.71 9.33 6.92
CA GLN A 401 -0.78 9.01 5.83
C GLN A 401 -0.45 10.25 5.01
N TYR A 402 -1.46 11.07 4.67
CA TYR A 402 -1.25 12.32 3.96
C TYR A 402 -0.43 13.32 4.78
N LEU A 403 -0.62 13.39 6.10
CA LEU A 403 0.22 14.22 6.99
C LEU A 403 1.69 13.79 6.91
N ALA A 404 1.97 12.49 6.96
CA ALA A 404 3.33 11.94 6.78
C ALA A 404 3.94 12.34 5.43
N LEU A 405 3.17 12.28 4.34
CA LEU A 405 3.66 12.63 3.01
C LEU A 405 3.97 14.13 2.87
N VAL A 406 3.09 15.00 3.36
CA VAL A 406 3.32 16.45 3.34
C VAL A 406 4.51 16.84 4.20
N THR A 407 4.71 16.17 5.33
CA THR A 407 5.86 16.43 6.21
C THR A 407 7.16 15.89 5.61
N ALA A 408 7.16 14.68 5.05
CA ALA A 408 8.30 14.10 4.36
C ALA A 408 8.72 14.95 3.16
N GLU A 409 7.76 15.48 2.39
CA GLU A 409 8.05 16.40 1.29
C GLU A 409 8.74 17.67 1.77
N HIS A 410 8.18 18.32 2.80
CA HIS A 410 8.74 19.56 3.36
C HIS A 410 10.16 19.39 3.90
N VAL A 411 10.46 18.21 4.43
CA VAL A 411 11.77 17.80 4.98
C VAL A 411 12.75 17.36 3.89
N HIS A 412 12.30 17.09 2.66
CA HIS A 412 13.12 16.42 1.64
C HIS A 412 13.60 15.02 2.04
N ALA A 413 12.71 14.24 2.68
CA ALA A 413 12.93 12.83 2.97
C ALA A 413 12.67 11.95 1.73
N ASP A 414 13.49 12.13 0.70
CA ASP A 414 13.24 11.56 -0.64
C ASP A 414 13.33 10.03 -0.67
N GLU A 415 14.18 9.43 0.18
CA GLU A 415 14.27 7.97 0.35
C GLU A 415 12.91 7.39 0.77
N PHE A 416 12.29 7.94 1.81
CA PHE A 416 10.96 7.53 2.27
C PHE A 416 9.87 7.74 1.21
N ILE A 417 9.93 8.87 0.51
CA ILE A 417 8.96 9.17 -0.57
C ILE A 417 9.06 8.13 -1.69
N GLN A 418 10.28 7.74 -2.07
CA GLN A 418 10.51 6.71 -3.09
C GLN A 418 10.00 5.35 -2.62
N GLU A 419 10.21 4.98 -1.35
CA GLU A 419 9.65 3.76 -0.77
C GLU A 419 8.11 3.73 -0.91
N VAL A 420 7.43 4.83 -0.57
CA VAL A 420 5.98 4.94 -0.68
C VAL A 420 5.48 4.81 -2.13
N LEU A 421 6.20 5.42 -3.08
CA LEU A 421 5.80 5.41 -4.49
C LEU A 421 5.98 4.03 -5.15
N LEU A 422 6.93 3.23 -4.65
CA LEU A 422 7.21 1.87 -5.11
C LEU A 422 6.36 0.81 -4.40
N ASP A 423 5.86 1.09 -3.20
CA ASP A 423 5.07 0.12 -2.42
C ASP A 423 3.72 -0.19 -3.09
N PHE A 424 3.48 -1.44 -3.49
CA PHE A 424 2.25 -1.81 -4.20
C PHE A 424 1.01 -1.89 -3.28
N GLU A 425 1.18 -2.00 -1.96
CA GLU A 425 0.08 -2.11 -0.98
C GLU A 425 -0.52 -0.74 -0.66
N ILE A 426 0.27 0.33 -0.79
CA ILE A 426 -0.18 1.69 -0.56
C ILE A 426 -1.15 2.12 -1.68
N ALA A 427 -2.26 2.73 -1.26
CA ALA A 427 -3.31 3.20 -2.15
C ALA A 427 -2.79 4.19 -3.21
N ASP A 428 -3.16 3.94 -4.48
CA ASP A 428 -2.74 4.76 -5.62
C ASP A 428 -3.12 6.24 -5.49
N VAL A 429 -4.22 6.55 -4.78
CA VAL A 429 -4.63 7.94 -4.51
C VAL A 429 -3.55 8.70 -3.75
N LEU A 430 -2.92 8.07 -2.76
CA LEU A 430 -1.84 8.68 -1.98
C LEU A 430 -0.61 8.89 -2.84
N LYS A 431 -0.25 7.93 -3.69
CA LYS A 431 0.88 8.06 -4.63
C LYS A 431 0.68 9.22 -5.61
N VAL A 432 -0.54 9.41 -6.13
CA VAL A 432 -0.87 10.55 -6.99
C VAL A 432 -0.75 11.88 -6.23
N GLU A 433 -1.16 11.94 -4.95
CA GLU A 433 -0.94 13.14 -4.14
C GLU A 433 0.55 13.34 -3.81
N THR A 434 1.33 12.29 -3.56
CA THR A 434 2.78 12.37 -3.37
C THR A 434 3.49 12.93 -4.60
N LEU A 435 3.13 12.45 -5.80
CA LEU A 435 3.65 13.00 -7.06
C LEU A 435 3.31 14.48 -7.22
N ARG A 436 2.10 14.88 -6.83
CA ARG A 436 1.70 16.29 -6.86
C ARG A 436 2.59 17.12 -5.94
N LEU A 437 2.85 16.66 -4.72
CA LEU A 437 3.73 17.35 -3.76
C LEU A 437 5.16 17.49 -4.32
N LEU A 438 5.71 16.44 -4.96
CA LEU A 438 7.02 16.50 -5.63
C LEU A 438 7.04 17.51 -6.80
N LEU A 439 6.00 17.51 -7.64
CA LEU A 439 5.88 18.46 -8.75
C LEU A 439 5.74 19.92 -8.26
N GLU A 440 5.18 20.13 -7.07
CA GLU A 440 5.09 21.46 -6.44
C GLU A 440 6.48 22.02 -6.05
N ARG A 441 7.50 21.17 -5.85
CA ARG A 441 8.90 21.62 -5.68
C ARG A 441 9.45 22.32 -6.91
N ASN A 442 8.94 21.97 -8.10
CA ASN A 442 9.35 22.52 -9.38
C ASN A 442 10.85 22.32 -9.65
N GLU A 443 11.30 21.07 -9.51
CA GLU A 443 12.67 20.59 -9.74
C GLU A 443 12.66 19.50 -10.82
N ASP A 444 13.76 19.38 -11.57
CA ASP A 444 13.92 18.31 -12.55
C ASP A 444 14.39 17.05 -11.83
N MET A 445 13.60 15.97 -11.87
CA MET A 445 13.92 14.71 -11.21
C MET A 445 13.22 13.52 -11.88
N ASP A 446 13.81 12.33 -11.76
CA ASP A 446 13.19 11.07 -12.20
C ASP A 446 12.78 10.25 -10.99
N VAL A 447 11.57 9.69 -11.01
CA VAL A 447 11.01 8.97 -9.86
C VAL A 447 10.39 7.65 -10.32
N GLY A 448 10.73 6.56 -9.64
CA GLY A 448 10.06 5.27 -9.79
C GLY A 448 8.67 5.30 -9.18
N LEU A 449 7.69 4.76 -9.90
CA LEU A 449 6.28 4.80 -9.51
C LEU A 449 5.59 3.48 -9.85
N VAL A 450 4.88 2.92 -8.87
CA VAL A 450 4.01 1.74 -9.06
C VAL A 450 2.55 2.16 -8.89
N LEU A 451 1.77 2.15 -9.97
CA LEU A 451 0.32 2.39 -9.94
C LEU A 451 -0.43 1.18 -10.48
N CYS A 452 -1.48 0.73 -9.81
CA CYS A 452 -2.24 -0.47 -10.18
C CYS A 452 -1.34 -1.72 -10.38
N GLY A 453 -0.22 -1.80 -9.64
CA GLY A 453 0.77 -2.87 -9.79
C GLY A 453 1.64 -2.77 -11.05
N ILE A 454 1.67 -1.62 -11.74
CA ILE A 454 2.51 -1.38 -12.92
C ILE A 454 3.59 -0.37 -12.56
N TYR A 455 4.85 -0.79 -12.68
CA TYR A 455 6.02 0.07 -12.49
C TYR A 455 6.30 0.94 -13.73
N ARG A 456 6.67 2.20 -13.48
CA ARG A 456 7.25 3.13 -14.46
C ARG A 456 8.24 4.08 -13.81
N LYS A 457 9.26 4.44 -14.59
CA LYS A 457 10.15 5.56 -14.27
C LYS A 457 9.59 6.83 -14.90
N VAL A 458 9.24 7.79 -14.06
CA VAL A 458 8.51 8.99 -14.44
C VAL A 458 9.41 10.22 -14.33
N PRO A 459 9.63 10.97 -15.43
CA PRO A 459 10.34 12.25 -15.36
C PRO A 459 9.39 13.35 -14.88
N LEU A 460 9.84 14.11 -13.88
CA LEU A 460 9.20 15.32 -13.37
C LEU A 460 10.00 16.52 -13.87
N TYR A 461 9.35 17.38 -14.67
CA TYR A 461 10.00 18.56 -15.25
C TYR A 461 9.71 19.83 -14.46
N ARG A 462 10.75 20.64 -14.31
CA ARG A 462 10.67 22.02 -13.84
C ARG A 462 10.13 22.93 -14.93
N ILE A 463 9.06 23.67 -14.59
CA ILE A 463 8.50 24.73 -15.43
C ILE A 463 9.19 26.09 -15.20
N LYS A 464 9.53 26.76 -16.29
CA LYS A 464 10.18 28.07 -16.35
C LYS A 464 9.15 29.18 -16.54
N ILE A 465 8.65 29.69 -15.43
CA ILE A 465 7.61 30.75 -15.40
C ILE A 465 8.08 31.98 -14.62
N GLY A 466 7.46 33.14 -14.91
CA GLY A 466 7.75 34.42 -14.29
C GLY A 466 7.33 34.50 -12.81
N ARG A 467 7.51 35.68 -12.18
CA ARG A 467 7.25 35.88 -10.74
C ARG A 467 5.77 36.06 -10.40
N LYS A 468 4.97 36.62 -11.31
CA LYS A 468 3.56 36.91 -11.04
C LYS A 468 2.76 35.61 -11.03
N ARG A 469 1.95 35.39 -9.98
CA ARG A 469 1.10 34.19 -9.80
C ARG A 469 1.85 32.84 -9.88
N ARG A 470 3.18 32.84 -9.73
CA ARG A 470 4.05 31.65 -9.86
C ARG A 470 3.55 30.44 -9.07
N LYS A 471 3.24 30.64 -7.78
CA LYS A 471 2.80 29.57 -6.88
C LYS A 471 1.57 28.85 -7.41
N ARG A 472 0.52 29.60 -7.76
CA ARG A 472 -0.73 29.04 -8.29
C ARG A 472 -0.53 28.27 -9.59
N PHE A 473 0.36 28.76 -10.44
CA PHE A 473 0.61 28.11 -11.72
C PHE A 473 1.36 26.78 -11.54
N ILE A 474 2.32 26.72 -10.61
CA ILE A 474 2.99 25.49 -10.22
C ILE A 474 1.99 24.50 -9.62
N GLU A 475 1.15 24.93 -8.66
CA GLU A 475 0.10 24.08 -8.07
C GLU A 475 -0.87 23.53 -9.15
N SER A 476 -1.22 24.35 -10.13
CA SER A 476 -2.10 23.95 -11.25
C SER A 476 -1.43 22.93 -12.16
N TYR A 477 -0.16 23.15 -12.51
CA TYR A 477 0.64 22.21 -13.29
C TYR A 477 0.79 20.88 -12.55
N ALA A 478 1.19 20.91 -11.27
CA ALA A 478 1.35 19.74 -10.43
C ALA A 478 0.07 18.90 -10.34
N LYS A 479 -1.10 19.54 -10.15
CA LYS A 479 -2.40 18.87 -10.08
C LYS A 479 -2.80 18.13 -11.36
N VAL A 480 -2.40 18.62 -12.53
CA VAL A 480 -2.64 17.92 -13.81
C VAL A 480 -1.57 16.84 -14.00
N ALA A 481 -0.31 17.22 -13.87
CA ALA A 481 0.81 16.33 -14.14
C ALA A 481 0.77 15.08 -13.26
N SER A 482 0.46 15.19 -11.97
CA SER A 482 0.39 14.02 -11.09
C SER A 482 -0.62 12.95 -11.52
N LYS A 483 -1.69 13.33 -12.22
CA LYS A 483 -2.74 12.41 -12.68
C LYS A 483 -2.45 11.74 -14.01
N PHE A 484 -1.73 12.41 -14.91
CA PHE A 484 -1.58 11.98 -16.31
C PHE A 484 -0.17 11.57 -16.69
N VAL A 485 0.85 12.01 -15.95
CA VAL A 485 2.24 11.73 -16.28
C VAL A 485 2.53 10.22 -16.22
N ALA A 486 1.91 9.49 -15.28
CA ALA A 486 2.09 8.04 -15.17
C ALA A 486 1.59 7.25 -16.40
N ILE A 487 0.76 7.84 -17.26
CA ILE A 487 0.17 7.15 -18.42
C ILE A 487 1.16 7.07 -19.60
N SER A 488 1.99 8.10 -19.80
CA SER A 488 2.98 8.14 -20.88
C SER A 488 4.06 9.18 -20.61
N ASP A 489 5.30 8.84 -20.92
CA ASP A 489 6.46 9.72 -20.77
C ASP A 489 6.30 11.00 -21.61
N ARG A 490 5.66 10.88 -22.79
CA ARG A 490 5.34 12.02 -23.66
C ARG A 490 4.36 13.01 -23.02
N HIS A 491 3.60 12.61 -22.00
CA HIS A 491 2.67 13.52 -21.33
C HIS A 491 3.40 14.48 -20.40
N ALA A 492 4.49 14.06 -19.75
CA ALA A 492 5.29 14.93 -18.89
C ALA A 492 5.82 16.14 -19.66
N GLU A 493 6.48 15.89 -20.80
CA GLU A 493 7.01 16.96 -21.66
C GLU A 493 5.90 17.87 -22.18
N LYS A 494 4.83 17.29 -22.73
CA LYS A 494 3.70 18.06 -23.28
C LYS A 494 3.01 18.94 -22.25
N LEU A 495 2.83 18.44 -21.03
CA LEU A 495 2.20 19.20 -19.95
C LEU A 495 3.09 20.34 -19.49
N ALA A 496 4.40 20.12 -19.37
CA ALA A 496 5.35 21.16 -19.01
C ALA A 496 5.40 22.27 -20.09
N GLU A 497 5.51 21.89 -21.37
CA GLU A 497 5.49 22.82 -22.50
C GLU A 497 4.17 23.60 -22.59
N ALA A 498 3.03 22.93 -22.41
CA ALA A 498 1.72 23.56 -22.43
C ALA A 498 1.56 24.56 -21.29
N ALA A 499 2.05 24.22 -20.09
CA ALA A 499 2.06 25.10 -18.94
C ALA A 499 2.92 26.35 -19.23
N GLU A 500 4.16 26.20 -19.68
CA GLU A 500 5.03 27.34 -20.02
C GLU A 500 4.43 28.22 -21.11
N CYS A 501 3.89 27.62 -22.17
CA CYS A 501 3.27 28.35 -23.27
C CYS A 501 2.01 29.11 -22.85
N LEU A 502 1.16 28.50 -22.00
CA LEU A 502 -0.02 29.15 -21.45
C LEU A 502 0.37 30.33 -20.55
N TYR A 503 1.38 30.17 -19.69
CA TYR A 503 1.89 31.26 -18.87
C TYR A 503 2.40 32.42 -19.73
N ALA A 504 3.24 32.13 -20.74
CA ALA A 504 3.80 33.14 -21.63
C ALA A 504 2.71 33.90 -22.42
N ALA A 505 1.67 33.20 -22.88
CA ALA A 505 0.53 33.80 -23.57
C ALA A 505 -0.26 34.76 -22.66
N LEU A 506 -0.49 34.38 -21.40
CA LEU A 506 -1.18 35.21 -20.42
C LEU A 506 -0.34 36.42 -19.99
N GLU A 507 0.98 36.26 -19.86
CA GLU A 507 1.90 37.33 -19.50
C GLU A 507 1.97 38.41 -20.59
N LYS A 508 2.08 38.00 -21.86
CA LYS A 508 2.12 38.92 -23.01
C LYS A 508 0.82 39.72 -23.18
N ASN A 509 -0.32 39.10 -22.87
CA ASN A 509 -1.64 39.74 -22.91
C ASN A 509 -2.02 40.46 -21.60
N GLY A 510 -1.11 40.53 -20.62
CA GLY A 510 -1.37 41.17 -19.33
C GLY A 510 -2.54 40.55 -18.53
N SER A 511 -2.91 39.31 -18.83
CA SER A 511 -4.13 38.64 -18.37
C SER A 511 -3.87 37.59 -17.26
N LEU A 512 -2.71 37.65 -16.63
CA LEU A 512 -2.32 36.71 -15.54
C LEU A 512 -3.26 36.76 -14.33
N ASP A 513 -3.99 37.86 -14.14
CA ASP A 513 -4.96 38.00 -13.05
C ASP A 513 -6.22 37.15 -13.22
N LEU A 514 -6.47 36.63 -14.42
CA LEU A 514 -7.55 35.66 -14.67
C LEU A 514 -7.31 34.31 -13.97
N VAL A 515 -6.07 34.03 -13.56
CA VAL A 515 -5.69 32.79 -12.86
C VAL A 515 -6.01 32.92 -11.36
N GLU A 516 -7.31 32.85 -11.06
CA GLU A 516 -7.82 32.91 -9.70
C GLU A 516 -7.86 31.54 -9.02
N ASN A 517 -8.34 30.53 -9.73
CA ASN A 517 -8.55 29.16 -9.25
C ASN A 517 -7.51 28.22 -9.87
N THR A 518 -6.96 27.31 -9.06
CA THR A 518 -6.04 26.26 -9.50
C THR A 518 -6.69 25.30 -10.47
N ASP A 519 -7.98 25.03 -10.29
CA ASP A 519 -8.71 23.99 -11.02
C ASP A 519 -9.02 24.41 -12.45
N ASP A 520 -9.41 25.68 -12.62
CA ASP A 520 -9.62 26.31 -13.92
C ASP A 520 -8.33 26.32 -14.75
N CYS A 521 -7.21 26.65 -14.10
CA CYS A 521 -5.89 26.71 -14.72
C CYS A 521 -5.37 25.31 -15.08
N ALA A 522 -5.54 24.34 -14.17
CA ALA A 522 -5.22 22.93 -14.41
C ALA A 522 -5.97 22.39 -15.64
N CYS A 523 -7.29 22.61 -15.69
CA CYS A 523 -8.11 22.21 -16.84
C CYS A 523 -7.63 22.88 -18.14
N ALA A 524 -7.26 24.17 -18.10
CA ALA A 524 -6.70 24.87 -19.25
C ALA A 524 -5.35 24.30 -19.72
N ILE A 525 -4.45 23.93 -18.80
CA ILE A 525 -3.16 23.28 -19.12
C ILE A 525 -3.39 21.92 -19.79
N PHE A 526 -4.29 21.10 -19.26
CA PHE A 526 -4.64 19.79 -19.84
C PHE A 526 -5.14 19.93 -21.29
N LEU A 527 -6.06 20.87 -21.52
CA LEU A 527 -6.62 21.16 -22.84
C LEU A 527 -5.57 21.75 -23.80
N ALA A 528 -4.68 22.61 -23.30
CA ALA A 528 -3.59 23.19 -24.09
C ALA A 528 -2.55 22.14 -24.54
N ALA A 529 -2.32 21.10 -23.71
CA ALA A 529 -1.45 19.97 -24.04
C ALA A 529 -2.03 19.04 -25.12
N GLY A 530 -3.32 19.16 -25.44
CA GLY A 530 -3.98 18.35 -26.48
C GLY A 530 -4.15 16.88 -26.10
N LEU A 531 -4.25 16.61 -24.80
CA LEU A 531 -4.48 15.31 -24.20
C LEU A 531 -5.92 14.82 -24.47
N LYS A 532 -6.11 13.51 -24.69
CA LYS A 532 -7.38 12.90 -25.12
C LYS A 532 -7.91 11.83 -24.16
N GLU A 533 -7.24 11.62 -23.04
CA GLU A 533 -7.51 10.56 -22.06
C GLU A 533 -8.89 10.75 -21.41
N LEU A 534 -9.36 12.00 -21.29
CA LEU A 534 -10.70 12.36 -20.79
C LEU A 534 -11.74 12.57 -21.93
N GLY A 535 -11.38 12.24 -23.18
CA GLY A 535 -12.16 12.52 -24.38
C GLY A 535 -11.90 13.92 -24.96
N ASN A 536 -12.77 14.35 -25.89
CA ASN A 536 -12.62 15.63 -26.62
C ASN A 536 -13.62 16.72 -26.16
N ASP A 537 -14.54 16.39 -25.25
CA ASP A 537 -15.61 17.29 -24.85
C ASP A 537 -15.17 18.17 -23.66
N ILE A 538 -15.02 19.47 -23.91
CA ILE A 538 -14.54 20.45 -22.94
C ILE A 538 -15.43 20.47 -21.69
N ALA A 539 -16.74 20.25 -21.82
CA ALA A 539 -17.65 20.25 -20.68
C ALA A 539 -17.38 19.05 -19.74
N ARG A 540 -17.09 17.88 -20.30
CA ARG A 540 -16.74 16.69 -19.52
C ARG A 540 -15.40 16.84 -18.83
N ILE A 541 -14.42 17.41 -19.53
CA ILE A 541 -13.09 17.67 -18.99
C ILE A 541 -13.19 18.68 -17.85
N ALA A 542 -13.91 19.80 -18.03
CA ALA A 542 -14.14 20.77 -16.96
C ALA A 542 -14.80 20.14 -15.72
N SER A 543 -15.79 19.26 -15.92
CA SER A 543 -16.40 18.52 -14.81
C SER A 543 -15.44 17.58 -14.10
N ALA A 544 -14.48 16.95 -14.80
CA ALA A 544 -13.51 16.03 -14.20
C ALA A 544 -12.47 16.74 -13.31
N PHE A 545 -12.29 18.04 -13.52
CA PHE A 545 -11.40 18.89 -12.71
C PHE A 545 -12.14 19.77 -11.70
N ASP A 546 -13.48 19.68 -11.62
CA ASP A 546 -14.33 20.61 -10.85
C ASP A 546 -14.12 22.09 -11.25
N ALA A 547 -13.79 22.31 -12.53
CA ALA A 547 -13.45 23.61 -13.09
C ALA A 547 -14.66 24.34 -13.70
N ASN A 548 -14.61 25.67 -13.69
CA ASN A 548 -15.68 26.52 -14.23
C ASN A 548 -15.51 26.75 -15.75
N LEU A 549 -16.38 26.13 -16.53
CA LEU A 549 -16.31 26.09 -18.01
C LEU A 549 -16.07 27.46 -18.70
N PRO A 550 -16.79 28.55 -18.38
CA PRO A 550 -16.58 29.84 -19.03
C PRO A 550 -15.19 30.43 -18.73
N LYS A 551 -14.66 30.23 -17.52
CA LYS A 551 -13.32 30.71 -17.16
C LYS A 551 -12.24 29.94 -17.93
N VAL A 552 -12.39 28.62 -18.04
CA VAL A 552 -11.49 27.77 -18.83
C VAL A 552 -11.50 28.18 -20.31
N GLN A 553 -12.67 28.47 -20.88
CA GLN A 553 -12.78 28.94 -22.27
C GLN A 553 -12.09 30.28 -22.51
N VAL A 554 -12.17 31.21 -21.55
CA VAL A 554 -11.44 32.48 -21.65
C VAL A 554 -9.94 32.24 -21.67
N LEU A 555 -9.40 31.44 -20.73
CA LEU A 555 -7.96 31.11 -20.68
C LEU A 555 -7.48 30.45 -21.98
N LEU A 556 -8.27 29.51 -22.52
CA LEU A 556 -7.95 28.84 -23.78
C LEU A 556 -8.03 29.77 -24.99
N SER A 557 -8.99 30.70 -25.03
CA SER A 557 -9.10 31.65 -26.13
C SER A 557 -7.85 32.54 -26.24
N THR A 558 -7.28 32.94 -25.10
CA THR A 558 -6.03 33.71 -25.01
C THR A 558 -4.84 32.88 -25.51
N PHE A 559 -4.81 31.59 -25.18
CA PHE A 559 -3.78 30.65 -25.64
C PHE A 559 -3.85 30.38 -27.15
N VAL A 560 -5.04 30.08 -27.68
CA VAL A 560 -5.27 29.78 -29.10
C VAL A 560 -4.94 30.98 -29.97
N TYR A 561 -5.30 32.20 -29.54
CA TYR A 561 -4.95 33.44 -30.23
C TYR A 561 -3.43 33.62 -30.36
N GLU A 562 -2.69 33.41 -29.27
CA GLU A 562 -1.22 33.51 -29.25
C GLU A 562 -0.54 32.40 -30.07
N LYS A 563 -1.06 31.17 -30.00
CA LYS A 563 -0.53 30.04 -30.79
C LYS A 563 -0.69 30.30 -32.29
N HIS A 564 -1.87 30.75 -32.73
CA HIS A 564 -2.08 31.18 -34.11
C HIS A 564 -1.19 32.36 -34.51
N ALA A 565 -1.00 33.36 -33.64
CA ALA A 565 -0.11 34.48 -33.93
C ALA A 565 1.36 34.05 -34.09
N LYS A 566 1.83 33.08 -33.29
CA LYS A 566 3.18 32.49 -33.43
C LYS A 566 3.33 31.67 -34.71
N ASP A 567 2.34 30.84 -35.04
CA ASP A 567 2.37 30.02 -36.26
C ASP A 567 2.37 30.87 -37.53
N VAL A 568 1.64 32.00 -37.54
CA VAL A 568 1.65 32.98 -38.64
C VAL A 568 3.00 33.68 -38.73
N ALA A 569 3.56 34.16 -37.62
CA ALA A 569 4.87 34.82 -37.61
C ALA A 569 6.02 33.87 -38.02
N LYS A 570 5.92 32.58 -37.71
CA LYS A 570 6.91 31.57 -38.10
C LYS A 570 6.87 31.31 -39.61
N LYS A 571 5.68 31.23 -40.21
CA LYS A 571 5.52 31.12 -41.66
C LYS A 571 6.03 32.35 -42.42
N GLU A 572 5.74 33.55 -41.91
CA GLU A 572 6.26 34.80 -42.50
C GLU A 572 7.79 34.94 -42.37
N GLY A 573 8.39 34.34 -41.34
CA GLY A 573 9.85 34.28 -41.16
C GLY A 573 10.52 33.27 -42.09
N GLU A 574 9.93 32.08 -42.24
CA GLU A 574 10.40 31.05 -43.19
C GLU A 574 10.27 31.54 -44.65
N GLU A 575 9.19 32.25 -45.00
CA GLU A 575 9.04 32.89 -46.32
C GLU A 575 10.06 34.02 -46.56
N LYS A 576 10.44 34.79 -45.53
CA LYS A 576 11.49 35.82 -45.65
C LYS A 576 12.88 35.22 -45.81
N ASP A 577 13.21 34.18 -45.05
CA ASP A 577 14.49 33.47 -45.18
C ASP A 577 14.61 32.73 -46.53
N GLU A 578 13.49 32.32 -47.13
CA GLU A 578 13.45 31.72 -48.47
C GLU A 578 13.58 32.77 -49.58
N ILE A 579 13.03 33.99 -49.39
CA ILE A 579 13.21 35.14 -50.28
C ILE A 579 14.63 35.71 -50.21
N ASP A 580 15.27 35.74 -49.03
CA ASP A 580 16.65 36.21 -48.87
C ASP A 580 17.71 35.19 -49.36
N ARG A 581 17.30 33.93 -49.62
CA ARG A 581 18.14 32.87 -50.22
C ARG A 581 18.01 32.74 -51.74
N LEU A 582 17.05 33.43 -52.36
CA LEU A 582 16.86 33.58 -53.81
C LEU A 582 17.53 34.86 -54.32
#